data_AF-A0A1F8F0C7-F1
#
_entry.id   AF-A0A1F8F0C7-F1
#
_cell.length_a   1.000
_cell.length_b   1.000
_cell.length_c   1.000
_cell.angle_alpha   90.00
_cell.angle_beta   90.00
_cell.angle_gamma   90.00
#
_symmetry.space_group_name_H-M   'P 1'
#
loop_
_entity.id
_entity.type
_entity.pdbx_description
1 polymer ?
#
loop_
_entity_poly.entity_id
_entity_poly.type
_entity_poly.pdbx_seq_one_letter_code
_entity_poly.pdbx_strand_id
1 'polypeptide(L)'
;MSYKKKKFKKSRLNQLRYKAGLVKTALLKAVSALFQRTSEMRLKQTVKLLEFLRQQSRFVRLNNKKIDEWVDGYVDDCILNGRPVEILTQWCISKDLEQRYQAQGQKFRATIAEAELFRKEIPRVIEKFKENGVAVNWWITLNRSYLDSGRISVAVENEYRALIEELIRENKLNDVTIFNWEDDVLGKRPEPEAQVMTRIEDFISKSAFDLELARHSAWAREEAGLIQTDSELERDVRFQIACEVEEGRFLVSSESPFPNGKFILVPLEVPERYIFFSVMAPDFQKRITPILKSYPWRVGP
;
A
#
# COMPACT_ATOMS: atom_id res chain seq x y z
N MET A 1 44.20 -10.80 -55.29
CA MET A 1 42.84 -10.21 -55.48
C MET A 1 42.95 -8.73 -55.84
N SER A 2 42.46 -8.33 -57.02
CA SER A 2 42.53 -6.92 -57.51
C SER A 2 41.81 -5.92 -56.60
N TYR A 3 42.45 -4.77 -56.37
CA TYR A 3 41.98 -3.65 -55.53
C TYR A 3 40.54 -3.19 -55.87
N LYS A 4 40.15 -3.27 -57.15
CA LYS A 4 38.79 -2.93 -57.62
C LYS A 4 37.71 -3.86 -57.02
N LYS A 5 37.97 -5.17 -56.88
CA LYS A 5 37.02 -6.14 -56.29
C LYS A 5 36.82 -5.91 -54.78
N LYS A 6 37.86 -5.49 -54.05
CA LYS A 6 37.76 -5.14 -52.62
C LYS A 6 36.90 -3.87 -52.40
N LYS A 7 37.06 -2.83 -53.23
CA LYS A 7 36.28 -1.59 -53.14
C LYS A 7 34.79 -1.81 -53.44
N PHE A 8 34.47 -2.64 -54.44
CA PHE A 8 33.10 -2.99 -54.81
C PHE A 8 32.36 -3.80 -53.72
N LYS A 9 33.05 -4.77 -53.08
CA LYS A 9 32.48 -5.50 -51.92
C LYS A 9 32.23 -4.57 -50.72
N LYS A 10 33.14 -3.63 -50.44
CA LYS A 10 33.00 -2.65 -49.33
C LYS A 10 31.81 -1.69 -49.55
N SER A 11 31.57 -1.28 -50.81
CA SER A 11 30.41 -0.46 -51.21
C SER A 11 29.08 -1.20 -51.02
N ARG A 12 28.97 -2.47 -51.45
CA ARG A 12 27.75 -3.28 -51.26
C ARG A 12 27.46 -3.57 -49.79
N LEU A 13 28.48 -3.88 -49.00
CA LEU A 13 28.35 -4.09 -47.54
C LEU A 13 27.89 -2.82 -46.82
N ASN A 14 28.39 -1.65 -47.22
CA ASN A 14 27.94 -0.38 -46.64
C ASN A 14 26.49 -0.04 -47.04
N GLN A 15 26.08 -0.32 -48.28
CA GLN A 15 24.67 -0.16 -48.69
C GLN A 15 23.73 -1.12 -47.94
N LEU A 16 24.15 -2.35 -47.69
CA LEU A 16 23.41 -3.32 -46.87
C LEU A 16 23.28 -2.85 -45.41
N ARG A 17 24.36 -2.35 -44.81
CA ARG A 17 24.33 -1.77 -43.46
C ARG A 17 23.41 -0.56 -43.37
N TYR A 18 23.42 0.31 -44.40
CA TYR A 18 22.54 1.46 -44.46
C TYR A 18 21.06 1.05 -44.58
N LYS A 19 20.74 0.10 -45.46
CA LYS A 19 19.37 -0.45 -45.59
C LYS A 19 18.90 -1.16 -44.31
N ALA A 20 19.75 -1.96 -43.69
CA ALA A 20 19.45 -2.61 -42.41
C ALA A 20 19.25 -1.58 -41.28
N GLY A 21 20.05 -0.50 -41.29
CA GLY A 21 19.88 0.66 -40.42
C GLY A 21 18.49 1.28 -40.57
N LEU A 22 18.08 1.58 -41.80
CA LEU A 22 16.75 2.15 -42.11
C LEU A 22 15.59 1.24 -41.67
N VAL A 23 15.71 -0.08 -41.90
CA VAL A 23 14.72 -1.06 -41.44
C VAL A 23 14.65 -1.08 -39.92
N LYS A 24 15.79 -1.01 -39.21
CA LYS A 24 15.83 -0.91 -37.75
C LYS A 24 15.18 0.38 -37.24
N THR A 25 15.40 1.53 -37.89
CA THR A 25 14.75 2.79 -37.52
C THR A 25 13.25 2.76 -37.80
N ALA A 26 12.82 2.15 -38.90
CA ALA A 26 11.41 1.98 -39.23
C ALA A 26 10.71 1.05 -38.22
N LEU A 27 11.35 -0.06 -37.85
CA LEU A 27 10.89 -0.97 -36.79
C LEU A 27 10.82 -0.26 -35.44
N LEU A 28 11.85 0.52 -35.06
CA LEU A 28 11.82 1.30 -33.82
C LEU A 28 10.71 2.35 -33.84
N LYS A 29 10.43 2.99 -34.97
CA LYS A 29 9.30 3.91 -35.13
C LYS A 29 7.96 3.19 -35.02
N ALA A 30 7.80 2.06 -35.69
CA ALA A 30 6.59 1.24 -35.63
C ALA A 30 6.34 0.70 -34.22
N VAL A 31 7.38 0.21 -33.54
CA VAL A 31 7.34 -0.20 -32.14
C VAL A 31 7.02 1.01 -31.25
N SER A 32 7.65 2.16 -31.45
CA SER A 32 7.34 3.37 -30.66
C SER A 32 5.91 3.89 -30.90
N ALA A 33 5.33 3.67 -32.08
CA ALA A 33 3.95 4.02 -32.40
C ALA A 33 2.95 3.00 -31.81
N LEU A 34 3.32 1.71 -31.77
CA LEU A 34 2.58 0.67 -31.02
C LEU A 34 2.64 0.89 -29.50
N PHE A 35 3.73 1.51 -29.01
CA PHE A 35 3.92 1.92 -27.61
C PHE A 35 3.64 3.42 -27.38
N GLN A 36 3.01 4.12 -28.33
CA GLN A 36 2.35 5.38 -28.01
C GLN A 36 1.17 5.00 -27.12
N ARG A 37 1.44 4.87 -25.81
CA ARG A 37 0.43 5.02 -24.79
C ARG A 37 -0.37 6.25 -25.21
N THR A 38 -1.62 6.05 -25.56
CA THR A 38 -2.61 7.11 -25.55
C THR A 38 -2.44 7.78 -24.21
N SER A 39 -1.76 8.93 -24.19
CA SER A 39 -1.74 9.79 -23.03
C SER A 39 -3.17 10.26 -22.90
N GLU A 40 -3.99 9.51 -22.17
CA GLU A 40 -5.29 10.00 -21.76
C GLU A 40 -5.07 11.40 -21.19
N MET A 41 -5.83 12.34 -21.73
CA MET A 41 -5.65 13.75 -21.44
C MET A 41 -6.12 13.97 -20.00
N ARG A 42 -5.17 14.04 -19.06
CA ARG A 42 -5.48 14.16 -17.62
C ARG A 42 -5.97 15.55 -17.28
N LEU A 43 -6.84 15.63 -16.28
CA LEU A 43 -7.27 16.93 -15.75
C LEU A 43 -6.09 17.66 -15.12
N LYS A 44 -6.05 19.00 -15.26
CA LYS A 44 -4.97 19.81 -14.69
C LYS A 44 -4.89 19.67 -13.16
N GLN A 45 -6.04 19.52 -12.51
CA GLN A 45 -6.17 19.27 -11.08
C GLN A 45 -5.46 17.97 -10.68
N THR A 46 -5.73 16.88 -11.41
CA THR A 46 -5.12 15.56 -11.21
C THR A 46 -3.61 15.62 -11.37
N VAL A 47 -3.11 16.27 -12.43
CA VAL A 47 -1.65 16.40 -12.63
C VAL A 47 -0.96 17.05 -11.43
N LYS A 48 -1.48 18.20 -10.96
CA LYS A 48 -0.90 18.91 -9.80
C LYS A 48 -0.95 18.07 -8.52
N LEU A 49 -2.05 17.36 -8.31
CA LEU A 49 -2.24 16.54 -7.13
C LEU A 49 -1.29 15.35 -7.12
N LEU A 50 -1.20 14.62 -8.22
CA LEU A 50 -0.33 13.46 -8.35
C LEU A 50 1.16 13.84 -8.32
N GLU A 51 1.54 15.00 -8.87
CA GLU A 51 2.89 15.55 -8.70
C GLU A 51 3.24 15.74 -7.22
N PHE A 52 2.33 16.36 -6.46
CA PHE A 52 2.50 16.53 -5.02
C PHE A 52 2.61 15.17 -4.29
N LEU A 53 1.69 14.23 -4.55
CA LEU A 53 1.72 12.91 -3.89
C LEU A 53 3.01 12.15 -4.20
N ARG A 54 3.47 12.18 -5.45
CA ARG A 54 4.74 11.55 -5.87
C ARG A 54 5.95 12.21 -5.21
N GLN A 55 5.95 13.54 -5.11
CA GLN A 55 6.99 14.27 -4.40
C GLN A 55 7.00 13.88 -2.91
N GLN A 56 5.83 13.80 -2.30
CA GLN A 56 5.68 13.45 -0.89
C GLN A 56 6.11 12.01 -0.61
N SER A 57 5.77 11.07 -1.50
CA SER A 57 6.22 9.68 -1.39
C SER A 57 7.75 9.54 -1.41
N ARG A 58 8.45 10.36 -2.21
CA ARG A 58 9.93 10.42 -2.23
C ARG A 58 10.51 11.00 -0.94
N PHE A 59 9.82 11.93 -0.30
CA PHE A 59 10.25 12.49 0.99
C PHE A 59 10.09 11.49 2.13
N VAL A 60 9.09 10.59 2.07
CA VAL A 60 8.92 9.53 3.06
C VAL A 60 10.07 8.52 3.02
N ARG A 61 10.46 8.07 1.81
CA ARG A 61 11.56 7.11 1.61
C ARG A 61 12.15 7.30 0.21
N LEU A 62 13.48 7.38 0.09
CA LEU A 62 14.14 7.65 -1.19
C LEU A 62 13.78 6.61 -2.29
N ASN A 63 13.69 5.34 -1.90
CA ASN A 63 13.35 4.21 -2.78
C ASN A 63 11.93 3.70 -2.51
N ASN A 64 10.99 4.59 -2.22
CA ASN A 64 9.60 4.19 -1.97
C ASN A 64 8.94 3.61 -3.23
N LYS A 65 7.86 2.86 -3.03
CA LYS A 65 7.04 2.35 -4.13
C LYS A 65 6.53 3.52 -4.97
N LYS A 66 6.73 3.44 -6.29
CA LYS A 66 6.18 4.44 -7.22
C LYS A 66 4.65 4.38 -7.19
N ILE A 67 4.02 5.54 -7.10
CA ILE A 67 2.57 5.69 -7.28
C ILE A 67 2.22 5.34 -8.72
N ASP A 68 1.37 4.32 -8.89
CA ASP A 68 0.95 3.78 -10.18
C ASP A 68 0.01 4.74 -10.93
N GLU A 69 -0.01 4.66 -12.26
CA GLU A 69 -0.89 5.49 -13.10
C GLU A 69 -2.38 5.17 -12.92
N TRP A 70 -2.69 3.99 -12.36
CA TRP A 70 -4.05 3.68 -11.91
C TRP A 70 -4.59 4.74 -10.95
N VAL A 71 -3.75 5.30 -10.06
CA VAL A 71 -4.16 6.35 -9.11
C VAL A 71 -4.55 7.62 -9.85
N ASP A 72 -3.82 7.99 -10.91
CA ASP A 72 -4.16 9.13 -11.77
C ASP A 72 -5.56 8.95 -12.37
N GLY A 73 -5.82 7.78 -12.97
CA GLY A 73 -7.12 7.46 -13.57
C GLY A 73 -8.26 7.40 -12.55
N TYR A 74 -7.99 6.90 -11.34
CA TYR A 74 -8.99 6.89 -10.26
C TYR A 74 -9.34 8.31 -9.79
N VAL A 75 -8.35 9.18 -9.61
CA VAL A 75 -8.58 10.58 -9.22
C VAL A 75 -9.34 11.33 -10.33
N ASP A 76 -8.97 11.16 -11.59
CA ASP A 76 -9.71 11.73 -12.73
C ASP A 76 -11.18 11.26 -12.72
N ASP A 77 -11.42 9.95 -12.56
CA ASP A 77 -12.76 9.35 -12.47
C ASP A 77 -13.59 9.95 -11.32
N CYS A 78 -12.99 10.15 -10.13
CA CYS A 78 -13.67 10.82 -9.01
C CYS A 78 -14.05 12.27 -9.35
N ILE A 79 -13.13 13.05 -9.94
CA ILE A 79 -13.37 14.45 -10.28
C ILE A 79 -14.45 14.57 -11.35
N LEU A 80 -14.37 13.78 -12.43
CA LEU A 80 -15.32 13.82 -13.55
C LEU A 80 -16.74 13.44 -13.11
N ASN A 81 -16.86 12.55 -12.12
CA ASN A 81 -18.14 12.09 -11.61
C ASN A 81 -18.59 12.80 -10.33
N GLY A 82 -17.87 13.83 -9.88
CA GLY A 82 -18.21 14.60 -8.66
C GLY A 82 -18.22 13.75 -7.38
N ARG A 83 -17.42 12.67 -7.32
CA ARG A 83 -17.31 11.79 -6.16
C ARG A 83 -16.08 12.16 -5.32
N PRO A 84 -16.13 11.98 -3.99
CA PRO A 84 -14.94 12.08 -3.17
C PRO A 84 -13.92 11.00 -3.55
N VAL A 85 -12.65 11.29 -3.31
CA VAL A 85 -11.57 10.30 -3.39
C VAL A 85 -11.53 9.55 -2.06
N GLU A 86 -11.88 8.27 -2.11
CA GLU A 86 -11.74 7.37 -0.97
C GLU A 86 -10.26 7.03 -0.73
N ILE A 87 -9.78 7.28 0.48
CA ILE A 87 -8.45 6.93 0.97
C ILE A 87 -8.61 5.98 2.15
N LEU A 88 -7.91 4.84 2.11
CA LEU A 88 -7.88 3.86 3.19
C LEU A 88 -6.50 3.86 3.85
N THR A 89 -6.47 3.92 5.18
CA THR A 89 -5.29 3.67 6.00
C THR A 89 -5.62 2.56 6.99
N GLN A 90 -4.81 1.51 6.95
CA GLN A 90 -4.93 0.38 7.87
C GLN A 90 -4.06 0.61 9.09
N TRP A 91 -4.72 0.83 10.22
CA TRP A 91 -4.10 1.08 11.52
C TRP A 91 -4.06 -0.21 12.34
N CYS A 92 -3.00 -0.98 12.19
CA CYS A 92 -2.87 -2.24 12.92
C CYS A 92 -2.73 -1.98 14.43
N ILE A 93 -3.43 -2.78 15.24
CA ILE A 93 -3.35 -2.79 16.69
C ILE A 93 -2.95 -4.19 17.16
N SER A 94 -1.89 -4.26 17.94
CA SER A 94 -1.20 -5.51 18.28
C SER A 94 -0.61 -5.46 19.69
N LYS A 95 -0.20 -6.63 20.18
CA LYS A 95 0.21 -6.88 21.56
C LYS A 95 1.25 -5.91 22.13
N ASP A 96 2.14 -5.38 21.29
CA ASP A 96 3.13 -4.36 21.64
C ASP A 96 2.51 -3.09 22.27
N LEU A 97 1.25 -2.75 21.94
CA LEU A 97 0.56 -1.61 22.55
C LEU A 97 0.29 -1.80 24.05
N GLU A 98 0.20 -3.03 24.56
CA GLU A 98 0.02 -3.27 25.99
C GLU A 98 1.26 -2.82 26.79
N GLN A 99 2.46 -2.99 26.23
CA GLN A 99 3.69 -2.55 26.89
C GLN A 99 3.72 -1.02 27.01
N ARG A 100 3.39 -0.32 25.93
CA ARG A 100 3.25 1.15 25.94
C ARG A 100 2.17 1.60 26.92
N TYR A 101 1.00 0.93 26.92
CA TYR A 101 -0.09 1.24 27.84
C TYR A 101 0.35 1.15 29.31
N GLN A 102 1.07 0.08 29.68
CA GLN A 102 1.59 -0.06 31.04
C GLN A 102 2.66 0.99 31.35
N ALA A 103 3.60 1.24 30.43
CA ALA A 103 4.66 2.23 30.59
C ALA A 103 4.13 3.66 30.78
N GLN A 104 3.00 3.99 30.16
CA GLN A 104 2.34 5.29 30.27
C GLN A 104 1.33 5.39 31.44
N GLY A 105 1.30 4.38 32.32
CA GLY A 105 0.46 4.40 33.52
C GLY A 105 -1.01 4.10 33.22
N GLN A 106 -1.28 3.16 32.33
CA GLN A 106 -2.62 2.71 31.94
C GLN A 106 -3.47 3.81 31.30
N LYS A 107 -2.82 4.65 30.49
CA LYS A 107 -3.47 5.61 29.62
C LYS A 107 -2.56 5.92 28.45
N PHE A 108 -3.11 5.98 27.23
CA PHE A 108 -2.30 6.39 26.10
C PHE A 108 -2.10 7.91 26.04
N ARG A 109 -0.87 8.31 25.76
CA ARG A 109 -0.50 9.68 25.36
C ARG A 109 0.11 9.63 23.98
N ALA A 110 -0.33 10.49 23.08
CA ALA A 110 0.18 10.53 21.70
C ALA A 110 1.71 10.60 21.68
N THR A 111 2.35 9.77 20.86
CA THR A 111 3.77 9.97 20.53
C THR A 111 3.94 11.23 19.71
N ILE A 112 5.17 11.75 19.63
CA ILE A 112 5.49 12.90 18.76
C ILE A 112 5.10 12.60 17.30
N ALA A 113 5.30 11.36 16.84
CA ALA A 113 4.98 10.95 15.49
C ALA A 113 3.47 10.86 15.24
N GLU A 114 2.70 10.31 16.19
CA GLU A 114 1.22 10.32 16.13
C GLU A 114 0.70 11.76 16.06
N ALA A 115 1.20 12.63 16.94
CA ALA A 115 0.83 14.03 16.94
C ALA A 115 1.21 14.73 15.63
N GLU A 116 2.40 14.48 15.05
CA GLU A 116 2.79 15.05 13.74
C GLU A 116 1.89 14.54 12.61
N LEU A 117 1.52 13.26 12.63
CA LEU A 117 0.67 12.64 11.62
C LEU A 117 -0.68 13.36 11.51
N PHE A 118 -1.37 13.52 12.65
CA PHE A 118 -2.70 14.14 12.71
C PHE A 118 -2.66 15.67 12.65
N ARG A 119 -1.62 16.32 13.17
CA ARG A 119 -1.50 17.78 13.16
C ARG A 119 -1.01 18.34 11.83
N LYS A 120 -0.27 17.56 11.05
CA LYS A 120 0.48 18.08 9.90
C LYS A 120 0.41 17.19 8.67
N GLU A 121 0.73 15.90 8.77
CA GLU A 121 0.90 15.07 7.56
C GLU A 121 -0.43 14.79 6.86
N ILE A 122 -1.42 14.24 7.57
CA ILE A 122 -2.77 14.01 7.04
C ILE A 122 -3.44 15.32 6.58
N PRO A 123 -3.48 16.40 7.40
CA PRO A 123 -4.05 17.68 6.98
C PRO A 123 -3.42 18.22 5.70
N ARG A 124 -2.08 18.15 5.57
CA ARG A 124 -1.38 18.67 4.38
C ARG A 124 -1.81 17.94 3.10
N VAL A 125 -2.08 16.64 3.18
CA VAL A 125 -2.61 15.88 2.03
C VAL A 125 -4.04 16.30 1.74
N ILE A 126 -4.93 16.32 2.74
CA ILE A 126 -6.34 16.71 2.57
C ILE A 126 -6.45 18.11 1.99
N GLU A 127 -5.72 19.09 2.53
CA GLU A 127 -5.71 20.46 2.00
C GLU A 127 -5.24 20.50 0.55
N LYS A 128 -4.32 19.61 0.15
CA LYS A 128 -3.91 19.56 -1.25
C LYS A 128 -5.03 19.09 -2.19
N PHE A 129 -5.85 18.14 -1.75
CA PHE A 129 -7.05 17.76 -2.49
C PHE A 129 -8.05 18.93 -2.57
N LYS A 130 -8.33 19.58 -1.44
CA LYS A 130 -9.26 20.74 -1.36
C LYS A 130 -8.83 21.92 -2.22
N GLU A 131 -7.54 22.30 -2.20
CA GLU A 131 -6.95 23.33 -3.05
C GLU A 131 -7.19 23.08 -4.56
N ASN A 132 -7.35 21.80 -4.94
CA ASN A 132 -7.61 21.40 -6.32
C ASN A 132 -9.09 21.07 -6.58
N GLY A 133 -9.98 21.43 -5.66
CA GLY A 133 -11.43 21.23 -5.80
C GLY A 133 -11.87 19.77 -5.71
N VAL A 134 -11.09 18.92 -5.04
CA VAL A 134 -11.37 17.49 -4.90
C VAL A 134 -11.73 17.18 -3.45
N ALA A 135 -12.91 16.60 -3.23
CA ALA A 135 -13.31 16.12 -1.91
C ALA A 135 -12.60 14.79 -1.58
N VAL A 136 -12.38 14.52 -0.31
CA VAL A 136 -11.72 13.30 0.19
C VAL A 136 -12.56 12.70 1.30
N ASN A 137 -12.65 11.38 1.30
CA ASN A 137 -13.10 10.60 2.45
C ASN A 137 -11.93 9.72 2.88
N TRP A 138 -11.38 9.96 4.07
CA TRP A 138 -10.23 9.22 4.58
C TRP A 138 -10.65 8.26 5.68
N TRP A 139 -10.65 6.98 5.37
CA TRP A 139 -10.95 5.90 6.28
C TRP A 139 -9.68 5.47 7.02
N ILE A 140 -9.72 5.53 8.34
CA ILE A 140 -8.74 4.86 9.19
C ILE A 140 -9.42 3.63 9.79
N THR A 141 -8.88 2.45 9.52
CA THR A 141 -9.43 1.20 10.06
C THR A 141 -8.55 0.71 11.20
N LEU A 142 -9.11 0.45 12.38
CA LEU A 142 -8.43 -0.25 13.46
C LEU A 142 -8.44 -1.75 13.13
N ASN A 143 -7.27 -2.29 12.78
CA ASN A 143 -7.10 -3.67 12.35
C ASN A 143 -6.50 -4.48 13.49
N ARG A 144 -7.30 -5.35 14.12
CA ARG A 144 -6.83 -6.28 15.14
C ARG A 144 -5.89 -7.31 14.51
N SER A 145 -4.98 -7.84 15.31
CA SER A 145 -4.19 -9.00 14.87
C SER A 145 -5.12 -10.15 14.45
N TYR A 146 -4.81 -10.76 13.29
CA TYR A 146 -5.48 -11.98 12.85
C TYR A 146 -5.24 -13.14 13.83
N LEU A 147 -4.11 -13.11 14.54
CA LEU A 147 -3.69 -14.14 15.50
C LEU A 147 -4.18 -13.79 16.91
N ASP A 148 -4.76 -14.76 17.61
CA ASP A 148 -5.23 -14.56 18.98
C ASP A 148 -4.11 -14.12 19.94
N SER A 149 -2.91 -14.68 19.75
CA SER A 149 -1.71 -14.33 20.51
C SER A 149 -1.31 -12.86 20.36
N GLY A 150 -1.59 -12.26 19.20
CA GLY A 150 -1.28 -10.87 18.89
C GLY A 150 -2.35 -9.86 19.32
N ARG A 151 -3.50 -10.32 19.82
CA ARG A 151 -4.62 -9.43 20.21
C ARG A 151 -4.36 -8.77 21.57
N ILE A 152 -4.80 -7.53 21.65
CA ILE A 152 -4.84 -6.76 22.89
C ILE A 152 -6.19 -6.93 23.58
N SER A 153 -6.22 -6.65 24.89
CA SER A 153 -7.49 -6.61 25.60
C SER A 153 -8.40 -5.49 25.06
N VAL A 154 -9.72 -5.69 25.15
CA VAL A 154 -10.75 -4.71 24.75
C VAL A 154 -10.55 -3.36 25.45
N ALA A 155 -10.11 -3.37 26.71
CA ALA A 155 -9.83 -2.13 27.46
C ALA A 155 -8.69 -1.32 26.81
N VAL A 156 -7.59 -1.98 26.42
CA VAL A 156 -6.45 -1.33 25.76
C VAL A 156 -6.84 -0.85 24.37
N GLU A 157 -7.62 -1.63 23.63
CA GLU A 157 -8.14 -1.22 22.31
C GLU A 157 -9.00 0.05 22.42
N ASN A 158 -9.94 0.09 23.37
CA ASN A 158 -10.81 1.24 23.58
C ASN A 158 -10.04 2.50 23.97
N GLU A 159 -9.04 2.38 24.86
CA GLU A 159 -8.18 3.50 25.25
C GLU A 159 -7.36 4.01 24.08
N TYR A 160 -6.82 3.11 23.24
CA TYR A 160 -6.04 3.53 22.07
C TYR A 160 -6.93 4.17 21.00
N ARG A 161 -8.13 3.61 20.76
CA ARG A 161 -9.14 4.22 19.89
C ARG A 161 -9.49 5.64 20.35
N ALA A 162 -9.73 5.82 21.65
CA ALA A 162 -10.06 7.13 22.22
C ALA A 162 -8.96 8.16 21.98
N LEU A 163 -7.68 7.77 22.08
CA LEU A 163 -6.55 8.63 21.74
C LEU A 163 -6.62 9.09 20.27
N ILE A 164 -6.84 8.16 19.33
CA ILE A 164 -6.89 8.48 17.90
C ILE A 164 -8.09 9.39 17.59
N GLU A 165 -9.26 9.11 18.17
CA GLU A 165 -10.45 9.95 18.03
C GLU A 165 -10.24 11.36 18.60
N GLU A 166 -9.53 11.48 19.73
CA GLU A 166 -9.15 12.77 20.29
C GLU A 166 -8.23 13.54 19.34
N LEU A 167 -7.21 12.89 18.77
CA LEU A 167 -6.31 13.52 17.79
C LEU A 167 -7.07 14.01 16.54
N ILE A 168 -8.04 13.23 16.04
CA ILE A 168 -8.90 13.63 14.92
C ILE A 168 -9.73 14.88 15.29
N ARG A 169 -10.36 14.85 16.47
CA ARG A 169 -11.23 15.94 16.96
C ARG A 169 -10.45 17.24 17.20
N GLU A 170 -9.32 17.17 17.90
CA GLU A 170 -8.48 18.34 18.21
C GLU A 170 -7.96 19.03 16.94
N ASN A 171 -7.63 18.25 15.92
CA ASN A 171 -7.14 18.75 14.64
C ASN A 171 -8.26 19.03 13.61
N LYS A 172 -9.54 18.89 14.01
CA LYS A 172 -10.74 19.20 13.19
C LYS A 172 -10.75 18.48 11.85
N LEU A 173 -10.35 17.21 11.82
CA LEU A 173 -10.24 16.41 10.60
C LEU A 173 -11.60 15.79 10.21
N ASN A 174 -12.52 16.65 9.76
CA ASN A 174 -13.88 16.24 9.40
C ASN A 174 -13.94 15.27 8.21
N ASP A 175 -12.91 15.24 7.37
CA ASP A 175 -12.79 14.34 6.22
C ASP A 175 -12.23 12.95 6.63
N VAL A 176 -11.88 12.74 7.90
CA VAL A 176 -11.31 11.51 8.43
C VAL A 176 -12.35 10.79 9.29
N THR A 177 -12.60 9.50 8.99
CA THR A 177 -13.49 8.65 9.78
C THR A 177 -12.74 7.41 10.26
N ILE A 178 -12.96 7.04 11.51
CA ILE A 178 -12.40 5.82 12.11
C ILE A 178 -13.43 4.71 12.14
N PHE A 179 -13.02 3.50 11.77
CA PHE A 179 -13.83 2.29 11.80
C PHE A 179 -13.07 1.16 12.49
N ASN A 180 -13.78 0.31 13.23
CA ASN A 180 -13.28 -1.00 13.59
C ASN A 180 -13.39 -1.94 12.38
N TRP A 181 -12.27 -2.52 11.95
CA TRP A 181 -12.28 -3.37 10.74
C TRP A 181 -13.20 -4.58 10.89
N GLU A 182 -13.17 -5.25 12.04
CA GLU A 182 -13.98 -6.45 12.25
C GLU A 182 -15.44 -6.08 12.52
N ASP A 183 -15.69 -5.12 13.42
CA ASP A 183 -17.03 -4.87 13.94
C ASP A 183 -17.85 -3.97 13.00
N ASP A 184 -17.24 -2.92 12.43
CA ASP A 184 -17.94 -1.92 11.64
C ASP A 184 -17.91 -2.22 10.12
N VAL A 185 -16.87 -2.91 9.64
CA VAL A 185 -16.69 -3.17 8.20
C VAL A 185 -17.03 -4.62 7.83
N LEU A 186 -16.41 -5.60 8.48
CA LEU A 186 -16.64 -7.01 8.15
C LEU A 186 -17.88 -7.61 8.84
N GLY A 187 -18.27 -7.06 9.99
CA GLY A 187 -19.28 -7.63 10.89
C GLY A 187 -18.87 -8.96 11.54
N LYS A 188 -17.62 -9.39 11.35
CA LYS A 188 -17.06 -10.64 11.88
C LYS A 188 -15.54 -10.64 11.81
N ARG A 189 -14.94 -11.66 12.43
CA ARG A 189 -13.51 -11.93 12.33
C ARG A 189 -13.12 -12.28 10.88
N PRO A 190 -11.97 -11.80 10.37
CA PRO A 190 -11.43 -12.24 9.10
C PRO A 190 -11.23 -13.77 9.09
N GLU A 191 -11.72 -14.40 8.03
CA GLU A 191 -11.50 -15.82 7.77
C GLU A 191 -10.33 -15.97 6.77
N PRO A 192 -9.45 -16.97 6.94
CA PRO A 192 -8.36 -17.19 6.00
C PRO A 192 -8.90 -17.71 4.66
N GLU A 193 -8.23 -17.35 3.56
CA GLU A 193 -8.51 -17.96 2.26
C GLU A 193 -8.15 -19.47 2.33
N ALA A 194 -9.17 -20.32 2.19
CA ALA A 194 -9.05 -21.75 2.49
C ALA A 194 -8.09 -22.50 1.56
N GLN A 195 -7.99 -22.10 0.29
CA GLN A 195 -7.09 -22.72 -0.67
C GLN A 195 -5.64 -22.36 -0.36
N VAL A 196 -5.38 -21.09 -0.04
CA VAL A 196 -4.05 -20.63 0.37
C VAL A 196 -3.62 -21.27 1.68
N MET A 197 -4.53 -21.39 2.66
CA MET A 197 -4.22 -22.03 3.94
C MET A 197 -3.79 -23.49 3.78
N THR A 198 -4.42 -24.20 2.84
CA THR A 198 -4.15 -25.64 2.61
C THR A 198 -2.90 -25.86 1.74
N ARG A 199 -2.61 -24.96 0.80
CA ARG A 199 -1.56 -25.14 -0.23
C ARG A 199 -0.77 -23.84 -0.43
N ILE A 200 -0.19 -23.30 0.63
CA ILE A 200 0.47 -22.00 0.59
C ILE A 200 1.59 -21.94 -0.46
N GLU A 201 2.30 -23.05 -0.64
CA GLU A 201 3.39 -23.22 -1.60
C GLU A 201 2.96 -23.09 -3.07
N ASP A 202 1.68 -23.31 -3.38
CA ASP A 202 1.12 -23.13 -4.73
C ASP A 202 0.97 -21.64 -5.08
N PHE A 203 0.87 -20.77 -4.06
CA PHE A 203 0.57 -19.35 -4.21
C PHE A 203 1.74 -18.45 -3.82
N ILE A 204 2.53 -18.87 -2.83
CA ILE A 204 3.55 -18.06 -2.17
C ILE A 204 4.92 -18.70 -2.42
N SER A 205 5.84 -17.90 -2.95
CA SER A 205 7.22 -18.37 -3.11
C SER A 205 7.87 -18.60 -1.74
N LYS A 206 8.70 -19.64 -1.65
CA LYS A 206 9.46 -19.94 -0.43
C LYS A 206 10.20 -18.71 0.13
N SER A 207 10.82 -17.92 -0.74
CA SER A 207 11.52 -16.70 -0.33
C SER A 207 10.61 -15.63 0.29
N ALA A 208 9.38 -15.49 -0.19
CA ALA A 208 8.43 -14.54 0.38
C ALA A 208 7.90 -15.04 1.73
N PHE A 209 7.65 -16.34 1.84
CA PHE A 209 7.26 -16.99 3.08
C PHE A 209 8.36 -16.87 4.15
N ASP A 210 9.60 -17.26 3.83
CA ASP A 210 10.74 -17.20 4.76
C ASP A 210 10.99 -15.76 5.26
N LEU A 211 10.78 -14.76 4.38
CA LEU A 211 10.89 -13.34 4.75
C LEU A 211 9.81 -12.93 5.76
N GLU A 212 8.56 -13.35 5.56
CA GLU A 212 7.48 -13.04 6.49
C GLU A 212 7.63 -13.80 7.81
N LEU A 213 8.10 -15.05 7.75
CA LEU A 213 8.43 -15.83 8.95
C LEU A 213 9.50 -15.15 9.80
N ALA A 214 10.58 -14.66 9.18
CA ALA A 214 11.63 -13.93 9.89
C ALA A 214 11.10 -12.64 10.54
N ARG A 215 10.23 -11.89 9.84
CA ARG A 215 9.60 -10.68 10.38
C ARG A 215 8.69 -10.98 11.55
N HIS A 216 7.80 -11.96 11.39
CA HIS A 216 6.86 -12.37 12.43
C HIS A 216 7.61 -12.88 13.66
N SER A 217 8.66 -13.69 13.48
CA SER A 217 9.49 -14.16 14.59
C SER A 217 10.17 -13.02 15.36
N ALA A 218 10.66 -11.99 14.67
CA ALA A 218 11.28 -10.83 15.32
C ALA A 218 10.26 -10.08 16.17
N TRP A 219 9.10 -9.73 15.60
CA TRP A 219 8.02 -9.08 16.34
C TRP A 219 7.52 -9.93 17.52
N ALA A 220 7.21 -11.21 17.30
CA ALA A 220 6.63 -12.08 18.32
C ALA A 220 7.55 -12.21 19.54
N ARG A 221 8.86 -12.42 19.31
CA ARG A 221 9.84 -12.68 20.38
C ARG A 221 10.39 -11.40 21.00
N GLU A 222 10.69 -10.38 20.20
CA GLU A 222 11.43 -9.19 20.65
C GLU A 222 10.49 -8.05 21.06
N GLU A 223 9.35 -7.88 20.38
CA GLU A 223 8.43 -6.76 20.62
C GLU A 223 7.21 -7.18 21.43
N ALA A 224 6.57 -8.30 21.10
CA ALA A 224 5.35 -8.75 21.76
C ALA A 224 5.58 -9.65 22.99
N GLY A 225 6.80 -10.19 23.17
CA GLY A 225 7.16 -11.06 24.29
C GLY A 225 6.44 -12.42 24.30
N LEU A 226 6.04 -12.91 23.13
CA LEU A 226 5.37 -14.20 22.96
C LEU A 226 6.38 -15.35 23.01
N ILE A 227 6.01 -16.41 23.75
CA ILE A 227 6.80 -17.65 23.83
C ILE A 227 6.15 -18.67 22.89
N GLN A 228 6.77 -18.89 21.72
CA GLN A 228 6.27 -19.79 20.68
C GLN A 228 7.39 -20.66 20.12
N THR A 229 7.04 -21.91 19.81
CA THR A 229 7.87 -22.86 19.06
C THR A 229 7.95 -22.48 17.59
N ASP A 230 8.96 -22.97 16.87
CA ASP A 230 9.10 -22.68 15.44
C ASP A 230 7.94 -23.22 14.60
N SER A 231 7.33 -24.35 15.00
CA SER A 231 6.14 -24.90 14.34
C SER A 231 4.88 -24.06 14.57
N GLU A 232 4.73 -23.47 15.76
CA GLU A 232 3.66 -22.51 16.04
C GLU A 232 3.83 -21.24 15.21
N LEU A 233 5.05 -20.70 15.13
CA LEU A 233 5.36 -19.55 14.28
C LEU A 233 5.05 -19.82 12.81
N GLU A 234 5.43 -20.99 12.28
CA GLU A 234 5.14 -21.34 10.89
C GLU A 234 3.62 -21.40 10.63
N ARG A 235 2.86 -22.04 11.54
CA ARG A 235 1.39 -22.12 11.44
C ARG A 235 0.75 -20.74 11.48
N ASP A 236 1.20 -19.90 12.39
CA ASP A 236 0.68 -18.55 12.57
C ASP A 236 0.94 -17.68 11.34
N VAL A 237 2.13 -17.77 10.75
CA VAL A 237 2.48 -17.05 9.52
C VAL A 237 1.64 -17.55 8.34
N ARG A 238 1.43 -18.86 8.21
CA ARG A 238 0.53 -19.42 7.18
C ARG A 238 -0.88 -18.87 7.31
N PHE A 239 -1.41 -18.83 8.53
CA PHE A 239 -2.74 -18.30 8.83
C PHE A 239 -2.83 -16.80 8.51
N GLN A 240 -1.86 -16.01 8.98
CA GLN A 240 -1.79 -14.57 8.73
C GLN A 240 -1.79 -14.29 7.22
N ILE A 241 -0.90 -14.95 6.46
CA ILE A 241 -0.83 -14.78 5.00
C ILE A 241 -2.18 -15.10 4.36
N ALA A 242 -2.83 -16.21 4.72
CA ALA A 242 -4.12 -16.58 4.16
C ALA A 242 -5.22 -15.54 4.46
N CYS A 243 -5.22 -14.93 5.65
CA CYS A 243 -6.11 -13.82 5.98
C CYS A 243 -5.81 -12.56 5.14
N GLU A 244 -4.54 -12.20 4.97
CA GLU A 244 -4.14 -11.05 4.14
C GLU A 244 -4.50 -11.24 2.66
N VAL A 245 -4.41 -12.48 2.14
CA VAL A 245 -4.89 -12.80 0.80
C VAL A 245 -6.40 -12.55 0.68
N GLU A 246 -7.18 -13.06 1.63
CA GLU A 246 -8.62 -12.89 1.64
C GLU A 246 -9.02 -11.42 1.77
N GLU A 247 -8.31 -10.66 2.60
CA GLU A 247 -8.54 -9.23 2.76
C GLU A 247 -8.28 -8.45 1.46
N GLY A 248 -7.17 -8.75 0.77
CA GLY A 248 -6.87 -8.19 -0.53
C GLY A 248 -7.96 -8.48 -1.56
N ARG A 249 -8.50 -9.71 -1.58
CA ARG A 249 -9.62 -10.12 -2.42
C ARG A 249 -10.90 -9.36 -2.06
N PHE A 250 -11.25 -9.30 -0.77
CA PHE A 250 -12.44 -8.63 -0.26
C PHE A 250 -12.43 -7.16 -0.64
N LEU A 251 -11.34 -6.43 -0.36
CA LEU A 251 -11.22 -4.99 -0.59
C LEU A 251 -11.45 -4.58 -2.05
N VAL A 252 -11.16 -5.45 -3.01
CA VAL A 252 -11.38 -5.20 -4.45
C VAL A 252 -12.69 -5.79 -5.00
N SER A 253 -13.46 -6.47 -4.16
CA SER A 253 -14.74 -7.05 -4.54
C SER A 253 -15.85 -6.00 -4.66
N SER A 254 -17.01 -6.41 -5.17
CA SER A 254 -18.23 -5.59 -5.15
C SER A 254 -18.88 -5.47 -3.77
N GLU A 255 -18.51 -6.33 -2.82
CA GLU A 255 -19.06 -6.37 -1.45
C GLU A 255 -18.30 -5.43 -0.50
N SER A 256 -17.11 -4.98 -0.91
CA SER A 256 -16.31 -3.99 -0.19
C SER A 256 -17.03 -2.64 -0.09
N PRO A 257 -16.82 -1.87 1.01
CA PRO A 257 -17.24 -0.47 1.08
C PRO A 257 -16.59 0.41 0.00
N PHE A 258 -15.56 -0.10 -0.68
CA PHE A 258 -14.92 0.50 -1.85
C PHE A 258 -15.20 -0.37 -3.10
N PRO A 259 -16.38 -0.27 -3.73
CA PRO A 259 -16.78 -1.18 -4.79
C PRO A 259 -15.75 -1.29 -5.90
N ASN A 260 -15.36 -2.52 -6.25
CA ASN A 260 -14.35 -2.83 -7.27
C ASN A 260 -12.96 -2.24 -6.95
N GLY A 261 -12.67 -2.06 -5.66
CA GLY A 261 -11.41 -1.52 -5.16
C GLY A 261 -11.20 -0.07 -5.56
N LYS A 262 -12.24 0.76 -5.55
CA LYS A 262 -12.15 2.19 -5.83
C LYS A 262 -11.71 2.96 -4.58
N PHE A 263 -10.44 2.82 -4.23
CA PHE A 263 -9.78 3.51 -3.12
C PHE A 263 -8.28 3.64 -3.34
N ILE A 264 -7.66 4.62 -2.66
CA ILE A 264 -6.20 4.70 -2.53
C ILE A 264 -5.80 4.09 -1.19
N LEU A 265 -4.84 3.17 -1.17
CA LEU A 265 -4.27 2.67 0.09
C LEU A 265 -3.09 3.54 0.50
N VAL A 266 -3.18 4.22 1.63
CA VAL A 266 -2.08 4.96 2.24
C VAL A 266 -1.56 4.16 3.44
N PRO A 267 -0.46 3.38 3.26
CA PRO A 267 0.03 2.50 4.29
C PRO A 267 0.78 3.26 5.39
N LEU A 268 0.65 2.77 6.62
CA LEU A 268 1.53 3.12 7.74
C LEU A 268 2.62 2.06 7.97
N GLU A 269 2.57 0.95 7.23
CA GLU A 269 3.70 0.02 7.11
C GLU A 269 4.52 0.31 5.84
N VAL A 270 5.64 -0.39 5.67
CA VAL A 270 6.34 -0.36 4.38
C VAL A 270 5.47 -1.05 3.30
N PRO A 271 5.37 -0.50 2.07
CA PRO A 271 4.51 -1.04 1.01
C PRO A 271 4.73 -2.53 0.71
N GLU A 272 5.95 -3.03 0.92
CA GLU A 272 6.35 -4.41 0.70
C GLU A 272 5.62 -5.41 1.62
N ARG A 273 4.97 -4.94 2.69
CA ARG A 273 4.15 -5.77 3.59
C ARG A 273 2.83 -6.20 2.96
N TYR A 274 2.30 -5.44 2.01
CA TYR A 274 1.03 -5.73 1.34
C TYR A 274 1.18 -6.71 0.17
N ILE A 275 2.30 -7.45 0.07
CA ILE A 275 2.57 -8.33 -1.07
C ILE A 275 1.51 -9.45 -1.17
N PHE A 276 1.05 -9.97 -0.03
CA PHE A 276 0.09 -11.08 0.02
C PHE A 276 -1.32 -10.68 -0.40
N PHE A 277 -1.70 -9.42 -0.22
CA PHE A 277 -2.99 -8.88 -0.69
C PHE A 277 -3.15 -9.03 -2.22
N SER A 278 -2.04 -9.19 -2.94
CA SER A 278 -2.03 -9.27 -4.41
C SER A 278 -2.10 -10.69 -4.95
N VAL A 279 -2.14 -11.71 -4.10
CA VAL A 279 -2.20 -13.12 -4.50
C VAL A 279 -3.48 -13.42 -5.28
N MET A 280 -4.64 -13.03 -4.72
CA MET A 280 -5.95 -13.18 -5.38
C MET A 280 -6.47 -11.87 -6.00
N ALA A 281 -5.74 -10.76 -5.80
CA ALA A 281 -6.04 -9.47 -6.40
C ALA A 281 -4.78 -8.87 -7.06
N PRO A 282 -4.36 -9.34 -8.25
CA PRO A 282 -3.06 -8.97 -8.84
C PRO A 282 -2.83 -7.45 -9.02
N ASP A 283 -3.91 -6.69 -9.21
CA ASP A 283 -3.88 -5.24 -9.38
C ASP A 283 -3.94 -4.45 -8.06
N PHE A 284 -4.02 -5.12 -6.91
CA PHE A 284 -4.12 -4.48 -5.60
C PHE A 284 -2.95 -3.51 -5.36
N GLN A 285 -1.73 -3.93 -5.73
CA GLN A 285 -0.52 -3.12 -5.63
C GLN A 285 -0.62 -1.73 -6.29
N LYS A 286 -1.45 -1.57 -7.33
CA LYS A 286 -1.60 -0.28 -8.04
C LYS A 286 -2.24 0.81 -7.17
N ARG A 287 -2.94 0.43 -6.09
CA ARG A 287 -3.65 1.33 -5.17
C ARG A 287 -2.74 1.95 -4.11
N ILE A 288 -1.57 1.35 -3.88
CA ILE A 288 -0.70 1.70 -2.76
C ILE A 288 0.02 3.02 -3.05
N THR A 289 -0.25 4.02 -2.22
CA THR A 289 0.28 5.37 -2.29
C THR A 289 0.97 5.72 -0.97
N PRO A 290 2.26 5.39 -0.83
CA PRO A 290 2.98 5.58 0.43
C PRO A 290 3.45 7.01 0.59
N ILE A 291 2.58 7.85 1.17
CA ILE A 291 2.75 9.31 1.31
C ILE A 291 2.84 9.77 2.78
N LEU A 292 2.68 8.85 3.74
CA LEU A 292 2.84 9.07 5.17
C LEU A 292 4.06 8.30 5.70
N LYS A 293 4.65 8.76 6.81
CA LYS A 293 5.76 8.04 7.46
C LYS A 293 5.30 6.70 8.04
N SER A 294 6.02 5.62 7.70
CA SER A 294 5.74 4.28 8.25
C SER A 294 6.11 4.18 9.74
N TYR A 295 5.35 3.40 10.53
CA TYR A 295 5.70 2.99 11.90
C TYR A 295 6.81 1.91 11.89
N PRO A 296 7.51 1.65 13.02
CA PRO A 296 6.96 1.36 14.35
C PRO A 296 6.97 2.53 15.37
N TRP A 297 7.01 3.80 14.95
CA TRP A 297 6.99 4.94 15.89
C TRP A 297 5.83 4.93 16.92
N ARG A 298 4.81 4.09 16.75
CA ARG A 298 3.68 3.90 17.68
C ARG A 298 4.04 3.16 18.98
N VAL A 299 5.16 2.44 19.03
CA VAL A 299 5.59 1.70 20.23
C VAL A 299 6.59 2.49 21.10
N GLY A 300 6.92 3.72 20.70
CA GLY A 300 7.83 4.60 21.46
C GLY A 300 7.29 4.97 22.86
N PRO A 301 8.18 5.40 23.78
CA PRO A 301 7.82 5.77 25.15
C PRO A 301 6.80 6.91 25.24
#